data_AF-A0A3D0C8E6-F1
#
_entry.id   AF-A0A3D0C8E6-F1
#
_cell.length_a   1.000
_cell.length_b   1.000
_cell.length_c   1.000
_cell.angle_alpha   90.00
_cell.angle_beta   90.00
_cell.angle_gamma   90.00
#
_symmetry.space_group_name_H-M   'P 1'
#
loop_
_entity.id
_entity.type
_entity.pdbx_description
1 polymer ?
#
loop_
_entity_poly.entity_id
_entity_poly.type
_entity_poly.pdbx_seq_one_letter_code
_entity_poly.pdbx_strand_id
1 'polypeptide(L)'
;DNVASFSTAVTQGAIHILIQALRDAGKGDWFVVVERSGLDNLSRERQLIANTRKTYSGEEGNTLKPLLYAGIILEGGIVGMDSNIRTGGSGIRYLGWAAKNQYREDVVTVNLRAVLVQTGEVLLNVTTTKTILSTGAGTDLFKFYEMGTELVEMESGSTGNEPVTQAVRTAIEAAVYGLVMEGMQKRLWDFDYGTLYLEDDNEVDKGTQ
;
A
#
# COMPACT_ATOMS: atom_id res chain seq x y z
N ASP A 1 -19.23 18.11 -30.85
CA ASP A 1 -18.82 18.14 -29.43
C ASP A 1 -17.72 17.13 -29.15
N ASN A 2 -16.47 17.63 -29.09
CA ASN A 2 -15.29 16.86 -28.71
C ASN A 2 -15.27 16.72 -27.19
N VAL A 3 -15.80 15.62 -26.66
CA VAL A 3 -15.49 15.20 -25.28
C VAL A 3 -14.12 14.54 -25.33
N ALA A 4 -13.08 15.29 -24.94
CA ALA A 4 -11.75 14.73 -24.74
C ALA A 4 -11.81 13.76 -23.55
N SER A 5 -11.77 12.46 -23.83
CA SER A 5 -11.59 11.43 -22.81
C SER A 5 -10.12 11.38 -22.40
N PHE A 6 -9.76 12.04 -21.29
CA PHE A 6 -8.43 11.90 -20.70
C PHE A 6 -8.38 10.61 -19.88
N SER A 7 -8.22 9.47 -20.55
CA SER A 7 -8.00 8.18 -19.88
C SER A 7 -6.57 8.13 -19.35
N THR A 8 -6.40 7.98 -18.04
CA THR A 8 -5.08 7.79 -17.43
C THR A 8 -4.67 6.32 -17.51
N ALA A 9 -3.37 6.08 -17.69
CA ALA A 9 -2.83 4.72 -17.72
C ALA A 9 -2.95 4.00 -16.36
N VAL A 10 -3.16 4.75 -15.27
CA VAL A 10 -3.31 4.24 -13.90
C VAL A 10 -4.63 4.68 -13.26
N THR A 11 -5.02 3.99 -12.18
CA THR A 11 -6.24 4.31 -11.42
C THR A 11 -6.16 5.67 -10.72
N GLN A 12 -7.27 6.41 -10.75
CA GLN A 12 -7.46 7.64 -9.95
C GLN A 12 -7.87 7.34 -8.51
N GLY A 13 -8.11 6.07 -8.17
CA GLY A 13 -8.54 5.61 -6.85
C GLY A 13 -7.41 5.13 -5.94
N ALA A 14 -6.15 5.44 -6.24
CA ALA A 14 -4.99 4.95 -5.48
C ALA A 14 -5.07 5.28 -3.98
N ILE A 15 -5.63 6.44 -3.61
CA ILE A 15 -5.83 6.82 -2.21
C ILE A 15 -6.82 5.88 -1.48
N HIS A 16 -7.88 5.44 -2.14
CA HIS A 16 -8.85 4.50 -1.55
C HIS A 16 -8.24 3.12 -1.37
N ILE A 17 -7.38 2.70 -2.31
CA ILE A 17 -6.61 1.47 -2.20
C ILE A 17 -5.64 1.54 -1.01
N LEU A 18 -4.92 2.66 -0.85
CA LEU A 18 -4.03 2.87 0.29
C LEU A 18 -4.78 2.84 1.62
N ILE A 19 -5.92 3.53 1.72
CA ILE A 19 -6.77 3.51 2.92
C ILE A 19 -7.19 2.07 3.24
N GLN A 20 -7.62 1.30 2.24
CA GLN A 20 -8.01 -0.10 2.44
C GLN A 20 -6.84 -0.96 2.91
N ALA A 21 -5.68 -0.86 2.25
CA ALA A 21 -4.48 -1.60 2.63
C ALA A 21 -4.05 -1.31 4.08
N LEU A 22 -4.10 -0.05 4.51
CA LEU A 22 -3.82 0.33 5.89
C LEU A 22 -4.87 -0.19 6.89
N ARG A 23 -6.15 -0.21 6.50
CA ARG A 23 -7.24 -0.73 7.34
C ARG A 23 -7.26 -2.25 7.45
N ASP A 24 -6.72 -2.97 6.47
CA ASP A 24 -6.67 -4.43 6.48
C ASP A 24 -5.37 -4.95 7.13
N ALA A 25 -4.31 -4.15 7.12
CA ALA A 25 -3.03 -4.48 7.74
C ALA A 25 -3.19 -4.85 9.22
N GLY A 26 -2.50 -5.92 9.64
CA GLY A 26 -2.59 -6.43 11.02
C GLY A 26 -3.99 -6.86 11.44
N LYS A 27 -4.85 -7.31 10.49
CA LYS A 27 -6.27 -7.62 10.72
C LYS A 27 -7.10 -6.40 11.19
N GLY A 28 -6.61 -5.20 10.89
CA GLY A 28 -7.25 -3.93 11.22
C GLY A 28 -6.82 -3.30 12.54
N ASP A 29 -5.82 -3.88 13.23
CA ASP A 29 -5.38 -3.41 14.54
C ASP A 29 -4.11 -2.53 14.48
N TRP A 30 -3.40 -2.48 13.34
CA TRP A 30 -2.14 -1.73 13.24
C TRP A 30 -2.31 -0.23 13.02
N PHE A 31 -3.36 0.20 12.32
CA PHE A 31 -3.54 1.60 11.95
C PHE A 31 -4.94 2.13 12.24
N VAL A 32 -5.00 3.26 12.92
CA VAL A 32 -6.21 4.11 12.96
C VAL A 32 -6.11 5.13 11.83
N VAL A 33 -6.75 4.82 10.69
CA VAL A 33 -6.75 5.70 9.52
C VAL A 33 -7.77 6.82 9.68
N VAL A 34 -7.32 8.07 9.57
CA VAL A 34 -8.20 9.25 9.65
C VAL A 34 -8.57 9.78 8.27
N GLU A 35 -9.84 10.13 8.07
CA GLU A 35 -10.30 10.72 6.81
C GLU A 35 -9.73 12.14 6.64
N ARG A 36 -9.10 12.37 5.50
CA ARG A 36 -8.52 13.66 5.10
C ARG A 36 -8.79 13.99 3.63
N SER A 37 -8.97 13.00 2.76
CA SER A 37 -9.36 13.19 1.37
C SER A 37 -10.74 13.86 1.24
N GLY A 38 -11.66 13.51 2.15
CA GLY A 38 -13.01 14.06 2.23
C GLY A 38 -13.22 15.11 3.32
N LEU A 39 -12.16 15.78 3.81
CA LEU A 39 -12.24 16.67 4.98
C LEU A 39 -13.24 17.82 4.80
N ASP A 40 -13.35 18.37 3.59
CA ASP A 40 -14.30 19.45 3.30
C ASP A 40 -15.75 18.99 3.47
N ASN A 41 -16.09 17.81 2.95
CA ASN A 41 -17.42 17.22 3.09
C ASN A 41 -17.72 16.94 4.56
N LEU A 42 -16.75 16.34 5.28
CA LEU A 42 -16.86 16.07 6.70
C LEU A 42 -17.05 17.37 7.53
N SER A 43 -16.32 18.42 7.19
CA SER A 43 -16.42 19.73 7.85
C SER A 43 -17.79 20.37 7.65
N ARG A 44 -18.30 20.35 6.41
CA ARG A 44 -19.64 20.87 6.08
C ARG A 44 -20.74 20.13 6.82
N GLU A 45 -20.66 18.80 6.88
CA GLU A 45 -21.65 17.99 7.61
C GLU A 45 -21.62 18.31 9.11
N ARG A 46 -20.43 18.45 9.69
CA ARG A 46 -20.27 18.83 11.10
C ARG A 46 -20.81 20.23 11.40
N GLN A 47 -20.62 21.17 10.49
CA GLN A 47 -21.21 22.51 10.58
C GLN A 47 -22.75 22.46 10.53
N LEU A 48 -23.31 21.63 9.64
CA LEU A 48 -24.76 21.42 9.57
C LEU A 48 -25.30 20.88 10.90
N ILE A 49 -24.65 19.88 11.49
CA ILE A 49 -25.03 19.34 12.80
C ILE A 49 -24.98 20.42 13.89
N ALA A 50 -23.89 21.19 13.95
CA ALA A 50 -23.73 22.26 14.94
C ALA A 50 -24.84 23.34 14.80
N ASN A 51 -25.13 23.77 13.58
CA ASN A 51 -26.16 24.77 13.30
C ASN A 51 -27.57 24.26 13.65
N THR A 52 -27.86 22.99 13.33
CA THR A 52 -29.16 22.37 13.60
C THR A 52 -29.40 22.23 15.10
N ARG A 53 -28.42 21.73 15.86
CA ARG A 53 -28.52 21.58 17.32
C ARG A 53 -28.66 22.93 18.02
N LYS A 54 -27.91 23.95 17.57
CA LYS A 54 -28.05 25.32 18.09
C LYS A 54 -29.47 25.87 17.88
N THR A 55 -30.11 25.53 16.76
CA THR A 55 -31.43 26.04 16.41
C THR A 55 -32.56 25.29 17.13
N TYR A 56 -32.45 23.97 17.30
CA TYR A 56 -33.57 23.12 17.73
C TYR A 56 -33.40 22.46 19.11
N SER A 57 -32.19 22.41 19.68
CA SER A 57 -31.91 21.63 20.91
C SER A 57 -31.42 22.46 22.10
N GLY A 58 -31.33 23.79 21.97
CA GLY A 58 -30.78 24.66 23.02
C GLY A 58 -29.27 24.49 23.24
N GLU A 59 -28.68 25.21 24.20
CA GLU A 59 -27.22 25.22 24.44
C GLU A 59 -26.68 23.91 25.05
N GLU A 60 -27.53 23.08 25.67
CA GLU A 60 -27.10 21.92 26.48
C GLU A 60 -26.65 20.68 25.68
N GLY A 61 -26.83 20.66 24.35
CA GLY A 61 -26.50 19.50 23.48
C GLY A 61 -25.35 19.69 22.48
N ASN A 62 -24.66 20.83 22.51
CA ASN A 62 -23.81 21.28 21.40
C ASN A 62 -22.35 20.81 21.46
N THR A 63 -22.10 19.54 21.77
CA THR A 63 -20.72 19.00 21.80
C THR A 63 -20.55 17.87 20.80
N LEU A 64 -20.08 18.22 19.60
CA LEU A 64 -19.48 17.24 18.70
C LEU A 64 -18.17 16.76 19.31
N LYS A 65 -17.91 15.45 19.29
CA LYS A 65 -16.58 14.93 19.60
C LYS A 65 -15.55 15.57 18.66
N PRO A 66 -14.35 15.93 19.17
CA PRO A 66 -13.29 16.46 18.32
C PRO A 66 -12.89 15.45 17.26
N LEU A 67 -12.40 15.93 16.11
CA LEU A 67 -11.78 15.07 15.12
C LEU A 67 -10.48 14.50 15.69
N LEU A 68 -10.18 13.25 15.34
CA LEU A 68 -8.88 12.65 15.62
C LEU A 68 -7.79 13.43 14.87
N TYR A 69 -6.68 13.71 15.54
CA TYR A 69 -5.45 14.14 14.90
C TYR A 69 -4.55 12.93 14.66
N ALA A 70 -3.78 12.94 13.57
CA ALA A 70 -2.80 11.89 13.28
C ALA A 70 -1.42 12.34 13.75
N GLY A 71 -0.63 11.41 14.30
CA GLY A 71 0.79 11.66 14.60
C GLY A 71 1.69 11.59 13.36
N ILE A 72 1.27 10.82 12.35
CA ILE A 72 1.99 10.59 11.10
C ILE A 72 1.05 10.86 9.93
N ILE A 73 1.57 11.51 8.89
CA ILE A 73 0.93 11.59 7.57
C ILE A 73 1.60 10.57 6.65
N LEU A 74 0.77 9.74 6.02
CA LEU A 74 1.21 8.88 4.93
C LEU A 74 0.89 9.56 3.61
N GLU A 75 1.91 9.76 2.79
CA GLU A 75 1.79 10.38 1.48
C GLU A 75 2.66 9.65 0.46
N GLY A 76 2.23 9.65 -0.79
CA GLY A 76 2.87 8.86 -1.81
C GLY A 76 2.16 8.96 -3.14
N GLY A 77 2.61 8.15 -4.09
CA GLY A 77 2.03 8.12 -5.41
C GLY A 77 2.59 6.99 -6.26
N ILE A 78 1.90 6.75 -7.37
CA ILE A 78 2.44 5.94 -8.46
C ILE A 78 3.46 6.82 -9.17
N VAL A 79 4.73 6.54 -8.98
CA VAL A 79 5.86 7.36 -9.46
C VAL A 79 6.39 6.90 -10.82
N GLY A 80 6.02 5.70 -11.25
CA GLY A 80 6.43 5.17 -12.54
C GLY A 80 5.48 4.09 -13.06
N MET A 81 5.32 4.07 -14.38
CA MET A 81 4.66 2.99 -15.10
C MET A 81 5.39 2.77 -16.42
N ASP A 82 6.03 1.62 -16.56
CA ASP A 82 6.79 1.26 -17.76
C ASP A 82 6.24 -0.03 -18.38
N SER A 83 6.01 -0.03 -19.68
CA SER A 83 5.55 -1.20 -20.44
C SER A 83 6.55 -1.52 -21.53
N ASN A 84 7.13 -2.73 -21.49
CA ASN A 84 8.18 -3.15 -22.41
C ASN A 84 7.92 -4.55 -22.96
N ILE A 85 8.19 -4.78 -24.25
CA ILE A 85 8.24 -6.13 -24.82
C ILE A 85 9.66 -6.67 -24.65
N ARG A 86 9.77 -7.85 -24.06
CA ARG A 86 11.04 -8.54 -23.82
C ARG A 86 11.03 -9.93 -24.46
N THR A 87 12.22 -10.47 -24.70
CA THR A 87 12.43 -11.81 -25.27
C THR A 87 13.45 -12.55 -24.42
N GLY A 88 13.12 -13.74 -23.91
CA GLY A 88 14.05 -14.53 -23.09
C GLY A 88 14.45 -13.89 -21.74
N GLY A 89 15.30 -14.57 -20.96
CA GLY A 89 15.87 -14.06 -19.69
C GLY A 89 15.86 -15.06 -18.53
N SER A 90 16.55 -14.72 -17.43
CA SER A 90 16.58 -15.53 -16.19
C SER A 90 15.21 -15.66 -15.53
N GLY A 91 14.39 -14.61 -15.55
CA GLY A 91 13.03 -14.61 -14.98
C GLY A 91 12.04 -15.53 -15.70
N ILE A 92 12.24 -15.78 -17.01
CA ILE A 92 11.37 -16.69 -17.78
C ILE A 92 11.67 -18.16 -17.51
N ARG A 93 12.93 -18.52 -17.21
CA ARG A 93 13.30 -19.89 -16.83
C ARG A 93 12.55 -20.35 -15.59
N TYR A 94 12.29 -19.43 -14.66
CA TYR A 94 11.55 -19.71 -13.45
C TYR A 94 10.05 -19.97 -13.69
N LEU A 95 9.49 -19.38 -14.75
CA LEU A 95 8.10 -19.58 -15.18
C LEU A 95 7.90 -20.76 -16.16
N GLY A 96 8.96 -21.49 -16.49
CA GLY A 96 8.88 -22.66 -17.38
C GLY A 96 8.65 -22.37 -18.86
N TRP A 97 8.75 -21.11 -19.33
CA TRP A 97 8.60 -20.81 -20.77
C TRP A 97 9.91 -20.95 -21.55
N ALA A 98 9.80 -21.27 -22.84
CA ALA A 98 10.94 -21.42 -23.74
C ALA A 98 11.67 -20.08 -23.97
N ALA A 99 13.00 -20.11 -24.03
CA ALA A 99 13.87 -18.93 -24.19
C ALA A 99 13.61 -18.09 -25.48
N LYS A 100 12.82 -18.61 -26.41
CA LYS A 100 12.47 -17.97 -27.68
C LYS A 100 11.15 -17.18 -27.64
N ASN A 101 10.41 -17.23 -26.53
CA ASN A 101 9.12 -16.58 -26.43
C ASN A 101 9.27 -15.08 -26.11
N GLN A 102 8.50 -14.25 -26.83
CA GLN A 102 8.29 -12.85 -26.48
C GLN A 102 7.22 -12.73 -25.40
N TYR A 103 7.40 -11.79 -24.49
CA TYR A 103 6.46 -11.45 -23.42
C TYR A 103 6.46 -9.93 -23.22
N ARG A 104 5.36 -9.40 -22.71
CA ARG A 104 5.23 -8.01 -22.31
C ARG A 104 5.37 -7.91 -20.80
N GLU A 105 6.31 -7.08 -20.37
CA GLU A 105 6.59 -6.72 -18.99
C GLU A 105 5.98 -5.34 -18.72
N ASP A 106 5.01 -5.27 -17.81
CA ASP A 106 4.50 -4.01 -17.26
C ASP A 106 5.04 -3.83 -15.85
N VAL A 107 5.59 -2.66 -15.54
CA VAL A 107 6.23 -2.34 -14.27
C VAL A 107 5.52 -1.14 -13.66
N VAL A 108 4.91 -1.32 -12.50
CA VAL A 108 4.27 -0.25 -11.72
C VAL A 108 5.16 0.04 -10.51
N THR A 109 5.55 1.30 -10.34
CA THR A 109 6.36 1.74 -9.20
C THR A 109 5.57 2.70 -8.31
N VAL A 110 5.49 2.37 -7.02
CA VAL A 110 4.80 3.15 -6.00
C VAL A 110 5.81 3.62 -4.97
N ASN A 111 5.71 4.88 -4.57
CA ASN A 111 6.45 5.44 -3.44
C ASN A 111 5.47 5.79 -2.32
N LEU A 112 5.82 5.46 -1.08
CA LEU A 112 5.06 5.76 0.12
C LEU A 112 5.98 6.26 1.23
N ARG A 113 5.64 7.38 1.84
CA ARG A 113 6.41 8.05 2.88
C ARG A 113 5.60 8.23 4.15
N ALA A 114 6.28 8.13 5.29
CA ALA A 114 5.74 8.49 6.59
C ALA A 114 6.37 9.78 7.09
N VAL A 115 5.54 10.81 7.27
CA VAL A 115 5.97 12.14 7.73
C VAL A 115 5.46 12.40 9.14
N LEU A 116 6.37 12.70 10.07
CA LEU A 116 6.04 13.06 11.44
C LEU A 116 5.40 14.44 11.48
N VAL A 117 4.14 14.52 11.94
CA VAL A 117 3.37 15.78 11.93
C VAL A 117 4.01 16.86 12.83
N GLN A 118 4.69 16.45 13.90
CA GLN A 118 5.27 17.38 14.88
C GLN A 118 6.48 18.14 14.34
N THR A 119 7.29 17.52 13.49
CA THR A 119 8.59 18.07 13.04
C THR A 119 8.67 18.26 11.54
N GLY A 120 7.81 17.61 10.76
CA GLY A 120 7.93 17.51 9.31
C GLY A 120 9.00 16.52 8.83
N GLU A 121 9.60 15.76 9.75
CA GLU A 121 10.61 14.75 9.41
C GLU A 121 10.00 13.58 8.63
N VAL A 122 10.67 13.15 7.56
CA VAL A 122 10.32 11.93 6.84
C VAL A 122 10.97 10.74 7.56
N LEU A 123 10.18 10.00 8.32
CA LEU A 123 10.63 8.86 9.13
C LEU A 123 10.94 7.63 8.27
N LEU A 124 10.11 7.39 7.25
CA LEU A 124 10.17 6.24 6.35
C LEU A 124 9.90 6.68 4.92
N ASN A 125 10.56 6.02 3.96
CA ASN A 125 10.39 6.28 2.53
C ASN A 125 10.58 4.98 1.74
N VAL A 126 9.47 4.28 1.51
CA VAL A 126 9.45 2.97 0.87
C VAL A 126 9.08 3.12 -0.60
N THR A 127 9.84 2.45 -1.46
CA THR A 127 9.53 2.36 -2.89
C THR A 127 9.31 0.90 -3.25
N THR A 128 8.19 0.60 -3.89
CA THR A 128 7.84 -0.76 -4.29
C THR A 128 7.58 -0.81 -5.77
N THR A 129 7.82 -1.98 -6.34
CA THR A 129 7.61 -2.23 -7.75
C THR A 129 6.82 -3.53 -7.93
N LYS A 130 5.78 -3.50 -8.77
CA LYS A 130 5.09 -4.71 -9.24
C LYS A 130 5.44 -4.93 -10.71
N THR A 131 5.85 -6.14 -11.05
CA THR A 131 6.21 -6.52 -12.43
C THR A 131 5.25 -7.57 -12.96
N ILE A 132 4.40 -7.20 -13.90
CA ILE A 132 3.42 -8.08 -14.56
C ILE A 132 4.07 -8.69 -15.80
N LEU A 133 4.13 -10.02 -15.92
CA LEU A 133 4.66 -10.69 -17.10
C LEU A 133 3.55 -11.35 -17.94
N SER A 134 3.17 -10.71 -19.03
CA SER A 134 2.18 -11.27 -19.96
C SER A 134 2.87 -11.97 -21.14
N THR A 135 2.70 -13.29 -21.25
CA THR A 135 2.74 -13.93 -22.59
C THR A 135 1.31 -13.96 -23.13
N GLY A 136 1.06 -14.46 -24.33
CA GLY A 136 -0.34 -14.64 -24.82
C GLY A 136 -1.24 -15.42 -23.83
N ALA A 137 -0.66 -16.11 -22.85
CA ALA A 137 -1.29 -16.53 -21.59
C ALA A 137 -0.56 -15.84 -20.39
N GLY A 138 -1.28 -14.99 -19.63
CA GLY A 138 -0.70 -14.16 -18.56
C GLY A 138 -0.17 -14.93 -17.34
N THR A 139 0.96 -14.49 -16.76
CA THR A 139 1.50 -14.99 -15.48
C THR A 139 2.17 -13.87 -14.69
N ASP A 140 1.77 -13.68 -13.44
CA ASP A 140 2.19 -12.49 -12.68
C ASP A 140 3.45 -12.76 -11.85
N LEU A 141 4.32 -11.77 -11.70
CA LEU A 141 5.49 -11.81 -10.81
C LEU A 141 5.46 -10.62 -9.84
N PHE A 142 6.18 -10.72 -8.74
CA PHE A 142 6.31 -9.65 -7.75
C PHE A 142 7.79 -9.48 -7.37
N LYS A 143 8.27 -8.24 -7.26
CA LYS A 143 9.67 -7.93 -6.91
C LYS A 143 9.75 -6.66 -6.07
N PHE A 144 10.11 -6.81 -4.80
CA PHE A 144 10.34 -5.70 -3.89
C PHE A 144 11.84 -5.34 -3.88
N TYR A 145 12.14 -4.03 -3.89
CA TYR A 145 13.51 -3.52 -3.72
C TYR A 145 13.55 -2.61 -2.48
N GLU A 146 14.01 -3.15 -1.35
CA GLU A 146 14.36 -2.33 -0.19
C GLU A 146 15.82 -1.89 -0.29
N MET A 147 16.14 -0.68 0.16
CA MET A 147 17.53 -0.28 0.42
C MET A 147 18.06 -1.01 1.68
N GLY A 148 18.25 -2.33 1.60
CA GLY A 148 18.87 -3.12 2.68
C GLY A 148 18.41 -4.58 2.82
N THR A 149 17.24 -4.94 2.28
CA THR A 149 16.67 -6.29 2.41
C THR A 149 16.01 -6.73 1.11
N GLU A 150 16.36 -7.92 0.64
CA GLU A 150 15.77 -8.53 -0.55
C GLU A 150 14.66 -9.48 -0.09
N LEU A 151 13.40 -9.03 -0.17
CA LEU A 151 12.25 -9.92 -0.03
C LEU A 151 11.74 -10.25 -1.43
N VAL A 152 12.07 -11.46 -1.89
CA VAL A 152 11.52 -12.03 -3.12
C VAL A 152 10.31 -12.86 -2.73
N GLU A 153 9.11 -12.34 -2.99
CA GLU A 153 7.87 -13.12 -2.89
C GLU A 153 7.35 -13.45 -4.28
N MET A 154 7.03 -14.72 -4.50
CA MET A 154 6.49 -15.26 -5.74
C MET A 154 5.06 -15.71 -5.49
N GLU A 155 4.09 -15.02 -6.09
CA GLU A 155 2.71 -15.48 -6.17
C GLU A 155 2.43 -15.96 -7.60
N SER A 156 1.93 -17.19 -7.73
CA SER A 156 1.54 -17.80 -9.01
C SER A 156 0.01 -17.80 -9.13
N GLY A 157 -0.55 -16.80 -9.82
CA GLY A 157 -1.99 -16.64 -10.05
C GLY A 157 -2.48 -17.18 -11.41
N SER A 158 -3.76 -17.56 -11.48
CA SER A 158 -4.42 -18.16 -12.66
C SER A 158 -4.41 -17.26 -13.90
N THR A 159 -4.13 -17.90 -15.04
CA THR A 159 -4.11 -17.36 -16.42
C THR A 159 -5.26 -16.38 -16.74
N GLY A 160 -4.92 -15.09 -16.82
CA GLY A 160 -5.74 -13.99 -17.33
C GLY A 160 -4.88 -12.72 -17.47
N ASN A 161 -5.32 -11.73 -18.24
CA ASN A 161 -4.68 -10.40 -18.19
C ASN A 161 -5.01 -9.77 -16.84
N GLU A 162 -4.00 -9.60 -15.98
CA GLU A 162 -4.17 -8.84 -14.73
C GLU A 162 -4.51 -7.38 -15.08
N PRO A 163 -5.63 -6.82 -14.58
CA PRO A 163 -5.93 -5.41 -14.79
C PRO A 163 -4.84 -4.55 -14.13
N VAL A 164 -4.39 -3.49 -14.80
CA VAL A 164 -3.42 -2.52 -14.24
C VAL A 164 -3.80 -2.07 -12.82
N THR A 165 -5.10 -1.90 -12.56
CA THR A 165 -5.63 -1.53 -11.24
C THR A 165 -5.26 -2.55 -10.15
N GLN A 166 -5.21 -3.84 -10.47
CA GLN A 166 -4.80 -4.88 -9.54
C GLN A 166 -3.29 -4.80 -9.26
N ALA A 167 -2.46 -4.60 -10.28
CA ALA A 167 -1.02 -4.41 -10.07
C ALA A 167 -0.69 -3.17 -9.24
N VAL A 168 -1.43 -2.07 -9.44
CA VAL A 168 -1.35 -0.88 -8.58
C VAL A 168 -1.75 -1.21 -7.15
N ARG A 169 -2.84 -1.98 -6.96
CA ARG A 169 -3.26 -2.45 -5.63
C ARG A 169 -2.15 -3.24 -4.94
N THR A 170 -1.62 -4.26 -5.60
CA THR A 170 -0.56 -5.10 -5.06
C THR A 170 0.70 -4.28 -4.74
N ALA A 171 1.07 -3.31 -5.59
CA ALA A 171 2.20 -2.42 -5.33
C ALA A 171 1.98 -1.52 -4.10
N ILE A 172 0.76 -1.00 -3.89
CA ILE A 172 0.40 -0.21 -2.71
C ILE A 172 0.39 -1.08 -1.44
N GLU A 173 -0.19 -2.28 -1.50
CA GLU A 173 -0.19 -3.24 -0.38
C GLU A 173 1.25 -3.60 0.03
N ALA A 174 2.11 -3.86 -0.96
CA ALA A 174 3.54 -4.05 -0.75
C ALA A 174 4.23 -2.83 -0.13
N ALA A 175 3.86 -1.61 -0.53
CA ALA A 175 4.42 -0.40 0.06
C ALA A 175 4.02 -0.24 1.52
N VAL A 176 2.78 -0.58 1.87
CA VAL A 176 2.32 -0.61 3.27
C VAL A 176 3.07 -1.68 4.06
N TYR A 177 3.23 -2.88 3.50
CA TYR A 177 4.02 -3.94 4.13
C TYR A 177 5.47 -3.50 4.37
N GLY A 178 6.16 -3.00 3.35
CA GLY A 178 7.54 -2.50 3.49
C GLY A 178 7.64 -1.37 4.50
N LEU A 179 6.64 -0.47 4.56
CA LEU A 179 6.59 0.60 5.54
C LEU A 179 6.49 0.06 6.97
N VAL A 180 5.64 -0.95 7.21
CA VAL A 180 5.57 -1.64 8.50
C VAL A 180 6.90 -2.29 8.83
N MET A 181 7.50 -3.05 7.91
CA MET A 181 8.75 -3.76 8.14
C MET A 181 9.92 -2.80 8.46
N GLU A 182 10.11 -1.74 7.67
CA GLU A 182 11.16 -0.75 7.89
C GLU A 182 10.94 -0.02 9.23
N GLY A 183 9.69 0.31 9.56
CA GLY A 183 9.36 0.92 10.84
C GLY A 183 9.59 -0.02 12.04
N MET A 184 9.41 -1.34 11.87
CA MET A 184 9.72 -2.33 12.91
C MET A 184 11.24 -2.39 13.13
N GLN A 185 12.03 -2.42 12.06
CA GLN A 185 13.50 -2.40 12.14
C GLN A 185 14.01 -1.15 12.85
N LYS A 186 13.40 0.01 12.56
CA LYS A 186 13.73 1.31 13.18
C LYS A 186 13.08 1.53 14.54
N ARG A 187 12.27 0.58 15.03
CA ARG A 187 11.51 0.67 16.28
C ARG A 187 10.62 1.92 16.38
N LEU A 188 9.98 2.29 15.27
CA LEU A 188 9.08 3.43 15.19
C LEU A 188 7.66 3.10 15.68
N TRP A 189 7.29 1.81 15.68
CA TRP A 189 5.98 1.37 16.13
C TRP A 189 6.01 0.98 17.61
N ASP A 190 4.88 1.13 18.27
CA ASP A 190 4.66 0.66 19.64
C ASP A 190 4.30 -0.84 19.65
N PHE A 191 5.25 -1.67 19.23
CA PHE A 191 5.15 -3.13 19.33
C PHE A 191 5.88 -3.62 20.58
N ASP A 192 5.39 -4.72 21.17
CA ASP A 192 6.19 -5.49 22.11
C ASP A 192 7.26 -6.29 21.34
N TYR A 193 8.38 -5.63 21.05
CA TYR A 193 9.51 -6.24 20.36
C TYR A 193 10.08 -7.44 21.11
N GLY A 194 9.83 -7.60 22.42
CA GLY A 194 10.26 -8.77 23.18
C GLY A 194 9.54 -10.05 22.74
N THR A 195 8.28 -9.94 22.31
CA THR A 195 7.49 -11.10 21.85
C THR A 195 7.85 -11.58 20.44
N LEU A 196 8.37 -10.69 19.59
CA LEU A 196 8.74 -11.00 18.21
C LEU A 196 9.96 -11.92 18.09
N TYR A 197 10.87 -11.91 19.07
CA TYR A 197 12.10 -12.71 19.06
C TYR A 197 12.02 -14.01 19.87
N LEU A 198 10.90 -14.27 20.56
CA LEU A 198 10.72 -15.49 21.37
C LEU A 198 10.20 -16.69 20.56
N GLU A 199 9.72 -16.49 19.33
CA GLU A 199 9.27 -17.57 18.46
C GLU A 199 10.43 -18.31 17.77
N ASP A 200 11.57 -17.65 17.52
CA ASP A 200 12.73 -18.24 16.82
C ASP A 200 13.54 -19.22 17.69
N ASP A 201 13.58 -19.00 19.02
CA ASP A 201 14.38 -19.84 19.92
C ASP A 201 13.71 -21.18 20.27
N ASN A 202 12.42 -21.35 19.99
CA ASN A 202 11.66 -22.56 20.35
C ASN A 202 11.70 -23.67 19.29
N GLU A 203 12.29 -23.43 18.11
CA GLU A 203 12.42 -24.43 17.04
C GLU A 203 13.78 -25.15 17.05
N VAL A 204 14.79 -24.63 17.76
CA VAL A 204 16.15 -25.19 17.77
C VAL A 204 16.32 -26.35 18.77
N ASP A 205 15.45 -26.51 19.76
CA ASP A 205 15.65 -27.48 20.87
C ASP A 205 14.86 -28.81 20.74
N LYS A 206 14.25 -29.11 19.58
CA LYS A 206 13.56 -30.41 19.35
C LYS A 206 14.39 -31.46 18.61
N GLY A 207 15.69 -31.22 18.46
CA GLY A 207 16.59 -32.03 17.65
C GLY A 207 17.79 -32.62 18.39
N THR A 208 17.74 -32.86 19.70
CA THR A 208 18.78 -33.69 20.35
C THR A 208 18.30 -34.31 21.67
N GLN A 209 17.56 -35.42 21.62
CA GLN A 209 17.60 -36.50 22.63
C GLN A 209 17.38 -37.85 21.94
#